data_AF-A0A0F9D4E2-F1
#
_entry.id   AF-A0A0F9D4E2-F1
#
_cell.length_a   1.000
_cell.length_b   1.000
_cell.length_c   1.000
_cell.angle_alpha   90.00
_cell.angle_beta   90.00
_cell.angle_gamma   90.00
#
_symmetry.space_group_name_H-M   'P 1'
#
loop_
_entity.id
_entity.type
_entity.pdbx_description
1 polymer ?
#
loop_
_entity_poly.entity_id
_entity_poly.type
_entity_poly.pdbx_seq_one_letter_code
_entity_poly.pdbx_strand_id
1 'polypeptide(L)'
;MLRNLKSKFSVLWRPRREKSAVAASARRPAARRSFEPLEPRLVLDAGPFAISEFMAINDSGPSDRDGEFSDWIEIHNSSAVPESIEGWYLTDDADDPDQWRFPNVTIAAGGYQVVFASQRT
;
A
#
# COMPACT_ATOMS: atom_id res chain seq x y z
N MET A 1 -62.48 -41.11 13.67
CA MET A 1 -63.44 -40.12 13.13
C MET A 1 -63.04 -39.89 11.67
N LEU A 2 -63.66 -40.61 10.71
CA LEU A 2 -64.77 -40.13 9.84
C LEU A 2 -64.32 -38.94 8.96
N ARG A 3 -64.29 -38.92 7.61
CA ARG A 3 -64.75 -39.76 6.48
C ARG A 3 -63.88 -39.34 5.26
N ASN A 4 -63.32 -40.27 4.47
CA ASN A 4 -63.82 -40.70 3.15
C ASN A 4 -64.35 -39.57 2.23
N LEU A 5 -63.71 -39.27 1.09
CA LEU A 5 -63.63 -40.04 -0.18
C LEU A 5 -64.67 -39.54 -1.19
N LYS A 6 -64.24 -39.05 -2.37
CA LYS A 6 -64.85 -39.28 -3.70
C LYS A 6 -63.75 -39.03 -4.76
N SER A 7 -63.16 -40.06 -5.37
CA SER A 7 -63.68 -40.87 -6.50
C SER A 7 -63.58 -40.12 -7.84
N LYS A 8 -62.84 -40.68 -8.81
CA LYS A 8 -63.44 -41.36 -9.99
C LYS A 8 -62.43 -41.76 -11.09
N PHE A 9 -62.56 -43.03 -11.47
CA PHE A 9 -62.40 -43.70 -12.78
C PHE A 9 -61.04 -43.85 -13.50
N SER A 10 -60.74 -45.14 -13.66
CA SER A 10 -59.93 -45.86 -14.66
C SER A 10 -60.00 -45.34 -16.09
N VAL A 11 -58.94 -45.57 -16.88
CA VAL A 11 -58.93 -46.43 -18.09
C VAL A 11 -57.49 -46.55 -18.64
N LEU A 12 -57.11 -47.77 -18.98
CA LEU A 12 -55.90 -48.16 -19.73
C LEU A 12 -56.04 -47.81 -21.23
N TRP A 13 -55.03 -47.18 -21.85
CA TRP A 13 -54.37 -47.53 -23.14
C TRP A 13 -53.70 -46.34 -23.90
N ARG A 14 -52.34 -46.37 -23.92
CA ARG A 14 -51.28 -46.05 -24.94
C ARG A 14 -51.48 -44.97 -26.05
N PRO A 15 -50.42 -44.20 -26.47
CA PRO A 15 -49.16 -44.76 -26.99
C PRO A 15 -47.82 -44.12 -26.54
N ARG A 16 -46.78 -44.95 -26.68
CA ARG A 16 -45.35 -44.66 -26.53
C ARG A 16 -44.93 -43.56 -27.52
N ARG A 17 -44.34 -42.47 -27.02
CA ARG A 17 -43.44 -41.61 -27.79
C ARG A 17 -42.05 -41.67 -27.16
N GLU A 18 -41.13 -42.25 -27.92
CA GLU A 18 -39.70 -42.22 -27.68
C GLU A 18 -39.19 -40.80 -27.84
N LYS A 19 -38.31 -40.37 -26.93
CA LYS A 19 -37.19 -39.49 -27.28
C LYS A 19 -35.98 -39.92 -26.46
N SER A 20 -35.07 -40.62 -27.14
CA SER A 20 -33.71 -40.87 -26.69
C SER A 20 -33.06 -39.53 -26.30
N ALA A 21 -32.63 -39.41 -25.05
CA ALA A 21 -31.77 -38.32 -24.64
C ALA A 21 -30.33 -38.68 -25.01
N VAL A 22 -29.81 -38.04 -26.05
CA VAL A 22 -28.37 -37.99 -26.30
C VAL A 22 -27.78 -37.10 -25.22
N ALA A 23 -26.91 -37.65 -24.38
CA ALA A 23 -26.21 -36.91 -23.35
C ALA A 23 -25.35 -35.81 -24.02
N ALA A 24 -25.73 -34.55 -23.80
CA ALA A 24 -24.93 -33.41 -24.22
C ALA A 24 -23.65 -33.36 -23.37
N SER A 25 -22.49 -33.48 -24.02
CA SER A 25 -21.19 -33.27 -23.40
C SER A 25 -21.11 -31.84 -22.87
N ALA A 26 -21.13 -31.68 -21.55
CA ALA A 26 -20.97 -30.39 -20.89
C ALA A 26 -19.54 -29.89 -21.11
N ARG A 27 -19.39 -28.81 -21.88
CA ARG A 27 -18.12 -28.11 -22.04
C ARG A 27 -17.69 -27.57 -20.66
N ARG A 28 -16.50 -27.95 -20.20
CA ARG A 28 -15.87 -27.40 -19.00
C ARG A 28 -15.70 -25.89 -19.15
N PRO A 29 -16.01 -25.08 -18.13
CA PRO A 29 -15.72 -23.65 -18.19
C PRO A 29 -14.20 -23.45 -18.16
N ALA A 30 -13.69 -22.59 -19.04
CA ALA A 30 -12.30 -22.17 -18.96
C ALA A 30 -12.09 -21.47 -17.61
N ALA A 31 -11.06 -21.89 -16.85
CA ALA A 31 -10.68 -21.25 -15.60
C ALA A 31 -10.42 -19.76 -15.87
N ARG A 32 -11.16 -18.89 -15.18
CA ARG A 32 -10.87 -17.45 -15.17
C ARG A 32 -9.49 -17.30 -14.55
N ARG A 33 -8.52 -16.84 -15.34
CA ARG A 33 -7.24 -16.39 -14.79
C ARG A 33 -7.53 -15.18 -13.94
N SER A 34 -7.38 -15.32 -12.63
CA SER A 34 -7.37 -14.18 -11.71
C SER A 34 -6.14 -13.35 -12.04
N PHE A 35 -6.36 -12.13 -12.51
CA PHE A 35 -5.34 -11.10 -12.45
C PHE A 35 -5.45 -10.47 -11.06
N GLU A 36 -4.41 -10.64 -10.25
CA GLU A 36 -4.28 -9.89 -9.00
C GLU A 36 -4.02 -8.44 -9.38
N PRO A 37 -4.91 -7.50 -9.02
CA PRO A 37 -4.64 -6.09 -9.24
C PRO A 37 -3.38 -5.74 -8.43
N LEU A 38 -2.38 -5.18 -9.10
CA LEU A 38 -1.19 -4.69 -8.41
C LEU A 38 -1.62 -3.61 -7.43
N GLU A 39 -1.09 -3.67 -6.21
CA GLU A 39 -1.26 -2.60 -5.23
C GLU A 39 -0.98 -1.25 -5.90
N PRO A 40 -1.81 -0.22 -5.67
CA PRO A 40 -1.55 1.12 -6.18
C PRO A 40 -0.17 1.55 -5.67
N ARG A 41 0.79 1.72 -6.59
CA ARG A 41 2.02 2.45 -6.29
C ARG A 41 1.64 3.90 -6.14
N LEU A 42 1.31 4.32 -4.92
CA LEU A 42 1.32 5.72 -4.55
C LEU A 42 2.76 6.20 -4.74
N VAL A 43 2.97 7.05 -5.74
CA VAL A 43 4.24 7.78 -5.85
C VAL A 43 4.22 8.78 -4.71
N LEU A 44 5.05 8.56 -3.69
CA LEU A 44 5.42 9.63 -2.77
C LEU A 44 6.23 10.64 -3.59
N ASP A 45 5.55 11.67 -4.09
CA ASP A 45 6.19 12.78 -4.80
C ASP A 45 6.71 13.80 -3.78
N ALA A 46 7.80 13.44 -3.09
CA ALA A 46 8.57 14.38 -2.26
C ALA A 46 9.48 15.29 -3.12
N GLY A 47 9.27 15.31 -4.45
CA GLY A 47 10.15 15.99 -5.39
C GLY A 47 11.55 15.35 -5.39
N PRO A 48 12.63 16.15 -5.55
CA PRO A 48 13.98 15.63 -5.65
C PRO A 48 14.61 15.21 -4.31
N PHE A 49 13.90 15.38 -3.19
CA PHE A 49 14.44 15.14 -1.86
C PHE A 49 14.15 13.73 -1.37
N ALA A 50 15.17 13.10 -0.80
CA ALA A 50 15.06 11.79 -0.18
C ALA A 50 15.82 11.77 1.14
N ILE A 51 15.31 11.01 2.11
CA ILE A 51 16.12 10.58 3.23
C ILE A 51 17.10 9.53 2.69
N SER A 52 18.38 9.88 2.61
CA SER A 52 19.43 9.01 2.06
C SER A 52 20.05 8.09 3.12
N GLU A 53 20.07 8.54 4.38
CA GLU A 53 20.58 7.75 5.51
C GLU A 53 19.80 8.07 6.79
N PHE A 54 19.72 7.07 7.67
CA PHE A 54 19.12 7.17 8.99
C PHE A 54 19.92 6.30 9.97
N MET A 55 20.47 6.92 11.00
CA MET A 55 21.30 6.26 12.01
C MET A 55 20.72 6.49 13.40
N ALA A 56 20.05 5.47 13.95
CA ALA A 56 19.42 5.51 15.27
C ALA A 56 20.31 4.94 16.40
N ILE A 57 21.48 4.41 16.05
CA ILE A 57 22.49 3.93 17.02
C ILE A 57 23.85 4.34 16.47
N ASN A 58 24.36 5.45 16.98
CA ASN A 58 25.60 6.06 16.52
C ASN A 58 26.70 5.87 17.58
N ASP A 59 27.52 4.83 17.46
CA ASP A 59 28.61 4.59 18.44
C ASP A 59 29.95 5.21 18.02
N SER A 60 30.11 5.51 16.72
CA SER A 60 31.41 5.92 16.15
C SER A 60 31.31 6.81 14.91
N GLY A 61 30.11 7.27 14.55
CA GLY A 61 29.88 8.12 13.39
C GLY A 61 30.14 9.61 13.71
N PRO A 62 29.49 10.54 12.98
CA PRO A 62 29.56 11.96 13.29
C PRO A 62 29.04 12.25 14.69
N SER A 63 29.74 13.06 15.47
CA SER A 63 29.20 13.65 16.70
C SER A 63 28.47 14.96 16.37
N ASP A 64 27.51 15.34 17.21
CA ASP A 64 26.88 16.65 17.14
C ASP A 64 27.82 17.77 17.62
N ARG A 65 27.30 19.01 17.71
CA ARG A 65 28.05 20.20 18.12
C ARG A 65 28.63 20.13 19.53
N ASP A 66 28.04 19.30 20.40
CA ASP A 66 28.43 19.13 21.80
C ASP A 66 29.39 17.94 21.97
N GLY A 67 29.67 17.20 20.89
CA GLY A 67 30.51 16.01 20.90
C GLY A 67 29.78 14.72 21.27
N GLU A 68 28.45 14.76 21.35
CA GLU A 68 27.61 13.58 21.62
C GLU A 68 27.33 12.83 20.31
N PHE A 69 27.31 11.50 20.36
CA PHE A 69 26.93 10.69 19.21
C PHE A 69 25.41 10.50 19.14
N SER A 70 24.72 11.60 18.89
CA SER A 70 23.27 11.63 18.70
C SER A 70 22.86 10.84 17.44
N ASP A 71 21.61 10.39 17.43
CA ASP A 71 20.94 9.90 16.22
C ASP A 71 20.95 10.98 15.15
N TRP A 72 20.98 10.59 13.88
CA TRP A 72 20.97 11.54 12.79
C TRP A 72 20.29 11.02 11.52
N ILE A 73 19.81 11.97 10.74
CA ILE A 73 19.11 11.77 9.48
C ILE A 73 19.84 12.56 8.39
N GLU A 74 20.04 11.95 7.22
CA GLU A 74 20.57 12.62 6.03
C GLU A 74 19.47 12.86 5.00
N ILE A 75 19.45 14.06 4.45
CA ILE A 75 18.56 14.46 3.37
C ILE A 75 19.38 14.82 2.15
N HIS A 76 19.13 14.13 1.05
CA HIS A 76 19.80 14.37 -0.23
C HIS A 76 18.88 15.12 -1.18
N ASN A 77 19.39 16.21 -1.78
CA ASN A 77 18.78 16.88 -2.92
C ASN A 77 19.30 16.24 -4.22
N SER A 78 18.52 15.36 -4.84
CA SER A 78 18.91 14.70 -6.09
C SER A 78 18.73 15.56 -7.35
N SER A 79 18.23 16.80 -7.22
CA SER A 79 18.03 17.68 -8.39
C SER A 79 19.35 18.26 -8.92
N ALA A 80 19.28 18.81 -10.13
CA ALA A 80 20.39 19.51 -10.77
C ALA A 80 20.52 20.99 -10.34
N VAL A 81 19.71 21.45 -9.38
CA VAL A 81 19.67 22.84 -8.92
C VAL A 81 19.69 22.91 -7.38
N PRO A 82 20.21 24.00 -6.79
CA PRO A 82 20.05 24.22 -5.36
C PRO A 82 18.57 24.47 -5.05
N GLU A 83 18.05 23.81 -4.01
CA GLU A 83 16.65 23.92 -3.60
C GLU A 83 16.52 24.19 -2.10
N SER A 84 15.60 25.10 -1.75
CA SER A 84 15.32 25.47 -0.37
C SER A 84 14.31 24.51 0.23
N ILE A 85 14.56 24.10 1.47
CA ILE A 85 13.62 23.33 2.29
C ILE A 85 13.05 24.20 3.42
N GLU A 86 13.05 25.52 3.24
CA GLU A 86 12.40 26.44 4.17
C GLU A 86 10.91 26.09 4.30
N GLY A 87 10.45 25.96 5.55
CA GLY A 87 9.06 25.60 5.84
C GLY A 87 8.76 24.10 5.76
N TRP A 88 9.78 23.26 5.56
CA TRP A 88 9.65 21.81 5.73
C TRP A 88 9.73 21.43 7.21
N TYR A 89 9.28 20.22 7.52
CA TYR A 89 9.27 19.66 8.86
C TYR A 89 9.78 18.20 8.87
N LEU A 90 10.35 17.78 10.00
CA LEU A 90 10.53 16.38 10.37
C LEU A 90 9.56 16.02 11.49
N THR A 91 9.02 14.81 11.39
CA THR A 91 8.17 14.21 12.42
C THR A 91 8.39 12.71 12.50
N ASP A 92 8.22 12.13 13.68
CA ASP A 92 8.07 10.69 13.89
C ASP A 92 6.60 10.28 14.17
N ASP A 93 5.70 11.26 14.23
CA ASP A 93 4.28 11.10 14.51
C ASP A 93 3.45 11.53 13.29
N ALA A 94 2.76 10.57 12.67
CA ALA A 94 1.91 10.84 11.52
C ALA A 94 0.70 11.74 11.85
N ASP A 95 0.31 11.82 13.12
CA ASP A 95 -0.78 12.68 13.59
C ASP A 95 -0.30 14.12 13.94
N ASP A 96 1.02 14.34 14.03
CA ASP A 96 1.65 15.65 14.26
C ASP A 96 2.79 15.90 13.25
N PRO A 97 2.48 16.30 12.00
CA PRO A 97 3.48 16.43 10.94
C PRO A 97 4.47 17.59 11.12
N ASP A 98 4.22 18.51 12.07
CA ASP A 98 4.91 19.80 12.16
C ASP A 98 5.87 19.88 13.37
N GLN A 99 6.28 18.75 13.95
CA GLN A 99 7.07 18.68 15.19
C GLN A 99 8.39 19.47 15.16
N TRP A 100 9.22 19.27 14.12
CA TRP A 100 10.51 19.93 14.01
C TRP A 100 10.67 20.64 12.68
N ARG A 101 10.74 21.98 12.71
CA ARG A 101 10.86 22.81 11.52
C ARG A 101 12.32 22.97 11.10
N PHE A 102 12.61 22.81 9.82
CA PHE A 102 13.93 23.15 9.29
C PHE A 102 14.23 24.65 9.44
N PRO A 103 15.48 25.03 9.78
CA PRO A 103 15.93 26.41 9.62
C PRO A 103 15.89 26.81 8.13
N ASN A 104 16.05 28.11 7.85
CA ASN A 104 16.17 28.56 6.47
C ASN A 104 17.48 28.03 5.87
N VAL A 105 17.38 26.92 5.14
CA VAL A 105 18.50 26.21 4.53
C VAL A 105 18.18 25.83 3.09
N THR A 106 19.19 26.02 2.24
CA THR A 106 19.18 25.63 0.83
C THR A 106 20.19 24.50 0.65
N ILE A 107 19.72 23.35 0.18
CA ILE A 107 20.58 22.22 -0.14
C ILE A 107 21.05 22.38 -1.58
N ALA A 108 22.37 22.37 -1.80
CA ALA A 108 22.95 22.46 -3.13
C ALA A 108 22.48 21.32 -4.06
N ALA A 109 22.65 21.51 -5.37
CA ALA A 109 22.41 20.43 -6.35
C ALA A 109 23.27 19.20 -6.02
N GLY A 110 22.67 18.02 -5.88
CA GLY A 110 23.35 16.80 -5.42
C GLY A 110 23.90 16.89 -4.00
N GLY A 111 23.48 17.89 -3.22
CA GLY A 111 23.97 18.18 -1.88
C GLY A 111 23.19 17.44 -0.80
N TYR A 112 23.74 17.48 0.41
CA TYR A 112 23.22 16.76 1.57
C TYR A 112 23.03 17.70 2.77
N GLN A 113 22.02 17.41 3.58
CA GLN A 113 21.80 18.04 4.88
C GLN A 113 21.70 16.96 5.95
N VAL A 114 22.56 17.04 6.97
CA VAL A 114 22.47 16.18 8.16
C VAL A 114 21.69 16.91 9.24
N VAL A 115 20.75 16.22 9.87
CA VAL A 115 20.02 16.67 11.05
C VAL A 115 20.32 15.72 12.19
N PHE A 116 20.81 16.24 13.32
CA PHE A 116 20.96 15.45 14.54
C PHE A 116 19.65 15.48 15.32
N ALA A 117 19.09 14.30 15.60
CA ALA A 117 17.92 14.11 16.45
C ALA A 117 18.32 14.16 17.94
N SER A 118 19.08 15.18 18.32
CA SER A 118 19.41 15.44 19.71
C SER A 118 18.20 16.04 20.44
N GLN A 119 18.10 15.88 21.75
CA GLN A 119 17.05 16.54 22.56
C GLN A 119 17.25 18.06 22.70
N ARG A 120 17.95 18.69 21.76
CA ARG A 120 18.32 20.11 21.79
C ARG A 120 18.07 20.74 20.42
N THR A 121 17.39 21.89 20.47
CA THR A 121 17.22 22.83 19.35
C THR A 121 18.36 23.84 19.23
#